data_AF-A0A960P7S9-F1
#
_entry.id   AF-A0A960P7S9-F1
#
_cell.length_a   1.000
_cell.length_b   1.000
_cell.length_c   1.000
_cell.angle_alpha   90.00
_cell.angle_beta   90.00
_cell.angle_gamma   90.00
#
_symmetry.space_group_name_H-M   'P 1'
#
loop_
_entity.id
_entity.type
_entity.pdbx_description
1 polymer ?
#
loop_
_entity_poly.entity_id
_entity_poly.type
_entity_poly.pdbx_seq_one_letter_code
_entity_poly.pdbx_strand_id
1 'polypeptide(L)'
;MAMNVKPVPTLDERINDIRMRTAEIVNEDILPNERLLWRAAEDSSFTEHNEALELRAAVKERVKQAGLWAPHLPEEYGGMGLDFLAHAYMNEVLAYAIGAASLFGVVAPNSG
;
A
#
# COMPACT_ATOMS: atom_id res chain seq x y z
N MET A 1 0.51 14.38 8.66
CA MET A 1 1.99 14.36 8.80
C MET A 1 2.51 13.35 7.81
N ALA A 2 3.53 13.69 7.01
CA ALA A 2 4.15 12.72 6.11
C ALA A 2 5.07 11.78 6.90
N MET A 3 5.03 10.49 6.61
CA MET A 3 5.92 9.51 7.22
C MET A 3 7.34 9.67 6.66
N ASN A 4 8.36 9.50 7.52
CA ASN A 4 9.75 9.59 7.13
C ASN A 4 10.41 8.22 7.27
N VAL A 5 10.53 7.50 6.15
CA VAL A 5 11.20 6.20 6.09
C VAL A 5 12.63 6.39 5.61
N LYS A 6 13.59 5.92 6.40
CA LYS A 6 15.02 5.95 6.08
C LYS A 6 15.56 4.52 5.91
N PRO A 7 16.59 4.33 5.08
CA PRO A 7 17.30 3.06 5.02
C PRO A 7 17.82 2.65 6.41
N VAL A 8 17.66 1.37 6.74
CA VAL A 8 18.26 0.76 7.92
C VAL A 8 19.57 0.10 7.48
N PRO A 9 20.74 0.50 8.01
CA PRO A 9 22.04 0.04 7.50
C PRO A 9 22.28 -1.47 7.55
N THR A 10 21.57 -2.18 8.43
CA THR A 10 21.71 -3.63 8.61
C THR A 10 20.74 -4.45 7.77
N LEU A 11 19.84 -3.81 7.02
CA LEU A 11 18.90 -4.50 6.14
C LEU A 11 19.43 -4.59 4.73
N ASP A 12 19.02 -5.66 4.04
CA ASP A 12 19.25 -5.84 2.62
C ASP A 12 18.78 -4.61 1.82
N GLU A 13 19.54 -4.24 0.77
CA GLU A 13 19.24 -3.07 -0.06
C GLU A 13 17.85 -3.17 -0.71
N ARG A 14 17.43 -4.37 -1.11
CA ARG A 14 16.10 -4.63 -1.67
C ARG A 14 15.01 -4.32 -0.64
N ILE A 15 15.19 -4.73 0.61
CA ILE A 15 14.21 -4.43 1.67
C ILE A 15 14.12 -2.92 1.90
N ASN A 16 15.25 -2.21 1.91
CA ASN A 16 15.24 -0.76 2.03
C ASN A 16 14.53 -0.08 0.84
N ASP A 17 14.78 -0.52 -0.40
CA ASP A 17 14.08 -0.02 -1.60
C ASP A 17 12.56 -0.19 -1.48
N ILE A 18 12.10 -1.39 -1.11
CA ILE A 18 10.68 -1.72 -0.95
C ILE A 18 10.04 -0.79 0.09
N ARG A 19 10.68 -0.62 1.26
CA ARG A 19 10.17 0.24 2.32
C ARG A 19 10.05 1.70 1.86
N MET A 20 11.06 2.22 1.16
CA MET A 20 11.07 3.61 0.70
C MET A 20 10.00 3.86 -0.38
N ARG A 21 9.89 2.98 -1.37
CA ARG A 21 8.89 3.13 -2.46
C ARG A 21 7.46 2.91 -1.97
N THR A 22 7.27 2.02 -0.99
CA THR A 22 5.99 1.89 -0.30
C THR A 22 5.64 3.19 0.43
N ALA A 23 6.61 3.78 1.15
CA ALA A 23 6.40 5.02 1.89
C ALA A 23 6.11 6.22 0.97
N GLU A 24 6.70 6.26 -0.22
CA GLU A 24 6.44 7.27 -1.24
C GLU A 24 4.96 7.26 -1.65
N ILE A 25 4.42 6.11 -2.06
CA ILE A 25 3.00 5.96 -2.42
C ILE A 25 2.09 6.30 -1.22
N VAL A 26 2.45 5.85 0.00
CA VAL A 26 1.69 6.19 1.20
C VAL A 26 1.66 7.70 1.43
N ASN A 27 2.79 8.38 1.29
CA ASN A 27 2.91 9.83 1.51
C ASN A 27 2.22 10.67 0.45
N GLU A 28 2.29 10.27 -0.82
CA GLU A 28 1.82 11.08 -1.94
C GLU A 28 0.36 10.79 -2.30
N ASP A 29 -0.06 9.53 -2.24
CA ASP A 29 -1.37 9.12 -2.73
C ASP A 29 -2.37 8.80 -1.62
N ILE A 30 -1.90 8.26 -0.49
CA ILE A 30 -2.80 7.74 0.55
C ILE A 30 -3.04 8.77 1.64
N LEU A 31 -2.01 9.23 2.35
CA LEU A 31 -2.15 10.15 3.48
C LEU A 31 -2.85 11.47 3.12
N PRO A 32 -2.58 12.12 1.97
CA PRO A 32 -3.29 13.35 1.60
C PRO A 32 -4.79 13.12 1.32
N ASN A 33 -5.16 11.90 0.92
CA ASN A 33 -6.50 11.55 0.50
C ASN A 33 -7.23 10.61 1.47
N GLU A 34 -6.66 10.35 2.66
CA GLU A 34 -7.10 9.29 3.58
C GLU A 34 -8.59 9.42 3.95
N ARG A 35 -9.07 10.66 4.15
CA ARG A 35 -10.47 10.94 4.45
C ARG A 35 -11.40 10.50 3.33
N LEU A 36 -11.06 10.76 2.07
CA LEU A 36 -11.88 10.37 0.92
C LEU A 36 -11.78 8.86 0.70
N LEU A 37 -10.58 8.30 0.82
CA LEU A 37 -10.31 6.87 0.65
C LEU A 37 -11.06 5.98 1.64
N TRP A 38 -11.38 6.43 2.85
CA TRP A 38 -11.96 5.58 3.91
C TRP A 38 -13.26 6.09 4.51
N ARG A 39 -13.91 7.05 3.85
CA ARG A 39 -15.23 7.50 4.29
C ARG A 39 -16.23 6.36 4.24
N ALA A 40 -17.05 6.23 5.29
CA ALA A 40 -18.14 5.26 5.32
C ALA A 40 -19.17 5.61 4.23
N ALA A 41 -19.70 4.58 3.56
CA ALA A 41 -20.69 4.75 2.50
C ALA A 41 -21.94 5.50 2.98
N GLU A 42 -22.35 5.26 4.23
CA GLU A 42 -23.49 5.89 4.89
C GLU A 42 -23.28 7.41 5.12
N ASP A 43 -22.03 7.86 5.21
CA ASP A 43 -21.64 9.26 5.47
C ASP A 43 -21.21 10.01 4.19
N SER A 44 -21.41 9.39 3.02
CA SER A 44 -20.96 9.91 1.72
C SER A 44 -22.11 10.10 0.74
N SER A 45 -22.06 11.18 -0.04
CA SER A 45 -22.93 11.34 -1.21
C SER A 45 -22.56 10.33 -2.32
N PHE A 46 -23.45 10.12 -3.28
CA PHE A 46 -23.19 9.27 -4.44
C PHE A 46 -21.92 9.69 -5.20
N THR A 47 -21.70 10.99 -5.37
CA THR A 47 -20.52 11.54 -6.05
C THR A 47 -19.24 11.22 -5.30
N GLU A 48 -19.20 11.52 -4.00
CA GLU A 48 -18.03 11.24 -3.15
C GLU A 48 -17.70 9.74 -3.08
N HIS A 49 -18.73 8.88 -3.11
CA HIS A 49 -18.53 7.44 -3.16
C HIS A 49 -17.81 7.00 -4.45
N ASN A 50 -18.23 7.53 -5.60
CA ASN A 50 -17.59 7.23 -6.88
C ASN A 50 -16.16 7.77 -6.93
N GLU A 51 -15.93 9.00 -6.45
CA GLU A 51 -14.58 9.57 -6.36
C GLU A 51 -13.64 8.69 -5.50
N ALA A 52 -14.13 8.16 -4.38
CA ALA A 52 -13.35 7.24 -3.56
C ALA A 52 -13.04 5.92 -4.28
N LEU A 53 -13.97 5.37 -5.07
CA LEU A 53 -13.74 4.16 -5.86
C LEU A 53 -12.69 4.38 -6.96
N GLU A 54 -12.81 5.48 -7.71
CA GLU A 54 -11.87 5.86 -8.75
C GLU A 54 -10.47 6.11 -8.17
N LEU A 55 -10.38 6.82 -7.05
CA LEU A 55 -9.12 7.07 -6.37
C LEU A 55 -8.47 5.76 -5.90
N ARG A 56 -9.22 4.87 -5.25
CA ARG A 56 -8.69 3.55 -4.83
C ARG A 56 -8.19 2.75 -6.04
N ALA A 57 -8.88 2.81 -7.18
CA ALA A 57 -8.44 2.14 -8.40
C ALA A 57 -7.14 2.75 -8.94
N ALA A 58 -7.03 4.08 -8.96
CA ALA A 58 -5.83 4.79 -9.39
C ALA A 58 -4.60 4.46 -8.50
N VAL A 59 -4.77 4.44 -7.18
CA VAL A 59 -3.69 4.06 -6.26
C VAL A 59 -3.26 2.61 -6.48
N LYS A 60 -4.21 1.68 -6.61
CA LYS A 60 -3.90 0.26 -6.90
C LYS A 60 -3.13 0.10 -8.22
N GLU A 61 -3.47 0.89 -9.24
CA GLU A 61 -2.77 0.88 -10.52
C GLU A 61 -1.34 1.42 -10.36
N ARG A 62 -1.14 2.53 -9.64
CA ARG A 62 0.20 3.05 -9.31
C ARG A 62 1.04 2.01 -8.56
N VAL A 63 0.44 1.29 -7.60
CA VAL A 63 1.11 0.21 -6.86
C VAL A 63 1.54 -0.94 -7.77
N LYS A 64 0.68 -1.35 -8.71
CA LYS A 64 1.01 -2.38 -9.71
C LYS A 64 2.12 -1.94 -10.65
N GLN A 65 2.09 -0.70 -11.13
CA GLN A 65 3.15 -0.13 -11.97
C GLN A 65 4.49 -0.04 -11.22
N ALA A 66 4.44 0.20 -9.90
CA ALA A 66 5.60 0.10 -9.03
C ALA A 66 6.00 -1.36 -8.72
N GLY A 67 5.28 -2.38 -9.18
CA GLY A 67 5.61 -3.77 -8.85
C GLY A 67 5.55 -4.08 -7.35
N LEU A 68 4.73 -3.34 -6.60
CA LEU A 68 4.52 -3.51 -5.15
C LEU A 68 3.21 -4.25 -4.84
N TRP A 69 2.55 -4.78 -5.87
CA TRP A 69 1.25 -5.43 -5.75
C TRP A 69 1.36 -6.86 -5.21
N ALA A 70 0.44 -7.23 -4.33
CA ALA A 70 0.28 -8.56 -3.75
C ALA A 70 1.64 -9.15 -3.30
N PRO A 71 2.27 -8.56 -2.27
CA PRO A 71 3.64 -8.88 -1.90
C PRO A 71 3.88 -10.35 -1.57
N HIS A 72 2.89 -11.04 -1.01
CA HIS A 72 2.95 -12.47 -0.65
C HIS A 72 2.76 -13.42 -1.84
N LEU A 73 2.19 -12.94 -2.95
CA LEU A 73 1.83 -13.79 -4.08
C LEU A 73 3.07 -14.00 -4.98
N PRO A 74 3.36 -15.23 -5.45
CA PRO A 74 4.45 -15.47 -6.38
C PRO A 74 4.35 -14.65 -7.67
N GLU A 75 5.50 -14.36 -8.28
CA GLU A 75 5.59 -13.59 -9.54
C GLU A 75 4.84 -14.27 -10.70
N GLU A 76 4.79 -15.61 -10.74
CA GLU A 76 4.05 -16.37 -11.76
C GLU A 76 2.54 -16.10 -11.76
N TYR A 77 2.00 -15.58 -10.64
CA TYR A 77 0.61 -15.15 -10.52
C TYR A 77 0.45 -13.62 -10.52
N GLY A 78 1.51 -12.87 -10.85
CA GLY A 78 1.50 -11.41 -10.93
C GLY A 78 1.66 -10.68 -9.59
N GLY A 79 2.18 -11.36 -8.56
CA GLY A 79 2.60 -10.73 -7.31
C GLY A 79 4.09 -10.38 -7.28
N MET A 80 4.57 -9.94 -6.12
CA MET A 80 5.96 -9.54 -5.93
C MET A 80 6.88 -10.66 -5.43
N GLY A 81 6.31 -11.77 -4.95
CA GLY A 81 7.08 -12.92 -4.44
C GLY A 81 7.99 -12.60 -3.25
N LEU A 82 7.56 -11.69 -2.34
CA LEU A 82 8.34 -11.38 -1.15
C LEU A 82 8.39 -12.56 -0.19
N ASP A 83 9.59 -12.79 0.36
CA ASP A 83 9.74 -13.63 1.54
C ASP A 83 9.08 -12.96 2.77
N PHE A 84 9.00 -13.74 3.86
CA PHE A 84 8.36 -13.31 5.09
C PHE A 84 8.94 -12.01 5.66
N LEU A 85 10.28 -11.86 5.63
CA LEU A 85 10.94 -10.73 6.27
C LEU A 85 10.73 -9.43 5.47
N ALA A 86 10.90 -9.50 4.15
CA ALA A 86 10.64 -8.37 3.27
C ALA A 86 9.17 -7.93 3.35
N HIS A 87 8.24 -8.89 3.39
CA HIS A 87 6.82 -8.60 3.55
C HIS A 87 6.51 -7.97 4.91
N ALA A 88 7.13 -8.44 6.00
CA ALA A 88 6.97 -7.84 7.34
C ALA A 88 7.41 -6.36 7.37
N TYR A 89 8.55 -6.05 6.74
CA TYR A 89 9.05 -4.67 6.65
C TYR A 89 8.19 -3.77 5.77
N MET A 90 7.61 -4.31 4.70
CA MET A 90 6.62 -3.56 3.91
C MET A 90 5.37 -3.27 4.76
N ASN A 91 4.88 -4.26 5.51
CA ASN A 91 3.72 -4.10 6.39
C ASN A 91 3.96 -3.09 7.52
N GLU A 92 5.18 -2.95 8.03
CA GLU A 92 5.57 -1.88 8.97
C GLU A 92 5.21 -0.50 8.41
N VAL A 93 5.53 -0.27 7.13
CA VAL A 93 5.23 0.99 6.45
C VAL A 93 3.73 1.15 6.21
N LEU A 94 3.08 0.09 5.69
CA LEU A 94 1.64 0.11 5.40
C LEU A 94 0.78 0.32 6.65
N ALA A 95 1.23 -0.14 7.82
CA ALA A 95 0.52 0.03 9.09
C ALA A 95 0.37 1.50 9.53
N TYR A 96 1.14 2.42 8.94
CA TYR A 96 1.07 3.84 9.26
C TYR A 96 -0.24 4.50 8.80
N ALA A 97 -0.80 4.06 7.67
CA ALA A 97 -2.00 4.65 7.08
C ALA A 97 -3.16 3.65 7.13
N ILE A 98 -4.34 4.13 7.52
CA ILE A 98 -5.52 3.26 7.66
C ILE A 98 -5.83 2.64 6.29
N GLY A 99 -6.14 1.34 6.28
CA GLY A 99 -6.57 0.62 5.08
C GLY A 99 -5.55 0.48 3.95
N ALA A 100 -4.34 1.05 4.08
CA ALA A 100 -3.33 1.10 3.02
C ALA A 100 -2.97 -0.30 2.50
N ALA A 101 -2.85 -1.30 3.38
CA ALA A 101 -2.58 -2.68 3.01
C ALA A 101 -3.50 -3.21 1.88
N SER A 102 -4.78 -2.87 1.91
CA SER A 102 -5.74 -3.31 0.90
C SER A 102 -5.52 -2.68 -0.49
N LEU A 103 -4.85 -1.53 -0.55
CA LEU A 103 -4.43 -0.88 -1.80
C LEU A 103 -3.17 -1.52 -2.39
N PHE A 104 -2.46 -2.33 -1.62
CA PHE A 104 -1.31 -3.14 -2.05
C PHE A 104 -1.67 -4.61 -2.28
N GLY A 105 -2.96 -4.96 -2.31
CA GLY A 105 -3.40 -6.34 -2.48
C GLY A 105 -3.16 -7.22 -1.25
N VAL A 106 -2.85 -6.60 -0.10
CA VAL A 106 -2.73 -7.28 1.20
C VAL A 106 -4.08 -7.21 1.89
N VAL A 107 -4.85 -8.29 1.79
CA VAL A 107 -6.15 -8.45 2.44
C VAL A 107 -6.22 -9.79 3.16
N ALA A 108 -6.92 -9.83 4.29
CA ALA A 108 -7.26 -11.08 4.95
C ALA A 108 -8.40 -11.78 4.18
N PRO A 109 -8.45 -13.12 4.14
CA PRO A 109 -7.58 -14.08 4.85
C PRO A 109 -6.34 -14.55 4.05
N ASN A 110 -6.14 -14.08 2.82
CA ASN A 110 -5.20 -14.65 1.84
C ASN A 110 -3.75 -14.15 1.96
N SER A 111 -3.45 -13.21 2.86
CA SER A 111 -2.13 -12.53 2.93
C SER A 111 -1.34 -12.82 4.21
N GLY A 112 -1.67 -13.91 4.93
CA GLY A 112 -1.03 -14.32 6.19
C GLY A 112 0.25 -15.13 6.00
#